data_AF-A0AAX3RK46-F1
#
_entry.id   AF-A0AAX3RK46-F1
#
_cell.length_a   1.000
_cell.length_b   1.000
_cell.length_c   1.000
_cell.angle_alpha   90.00
_cell.angle_beta   90.00
_cell.angle_gamma   90.00
#
_symmetry.space_group_name_H-M   'P 1'
#
loop_
_entity.id
_entity.type
_entity.pdbx_description
1 polymer ?
#
loop_
_entity_poly.entity_id
_entity_poly.type
_entity_poly.pdbx_seq_one_letter_code
_entity_poly.pdbx_strand_id
1 'polypeptide(L)'
;MTLVFEPRKAIYIPTTGGHPNNSEYRVAWGVEQWDQPKNVTKTQMVYKGRVNGMLSPSFPDDTFDELAVQFASKLIKQGYGTDSKKSKDVLVLKEVPSVDDFEYMIDQLEDELQDMNQTIFHKENHALSPVVVSEFRKQFEVKDNIYAFLFRVEIS
;
A
#
# COMPACT_ATOMS: atom_id res chain seq x y z
N MET A 1 30.26 3.46 1.48
CA MET A 1 29.49 2.25 1.14
C MET A 1 28.04 2.64 1.03
N THR A 2 27.35 2.23 -0.03
CA THR A 2 25.91 2.49 -0.16
C THR A 2 25.18 1.57 0.82
N LEU A 3 24.44 2.16 1.77
CA LEU A 3 23.60 1.44 2.72
C LEU A 3 22.40 0.89 1.94
N VAL A 4 22.50 -0.34 1.45
CA VAL A 4 21.45 -0.96 0.63
C VAL A 4 20.36 -1.49 1.56
N PHE A 5 19.12 -1.09 1.30
CA PHE A 5 17.93 -1.66 1.93
C PHE A 5 17.38 -2.79 1.06
N GLU A 6 17.27 -3.97 1.63
CA GLU A 6 16.70 -5.17 1.01
C GLU A 6 15.29 -5.43 1.57
N PRO A 7 14.22 -5.01 0.87
CA PRO A 7 12.87 -5.24 1.32
C PRO A 7 12.50 -6.73 1.22
N ARG A 8 11.90 -7.27 2.28
CA ARG A 8 11.42 -8.66 2.35
C ARG A 8 9.91 -8.78 2.42
N LYS A 9 9.20 -7.67 2.59
CA LYS A 9 7.75 -7.55 2.48
C LYS A 9 7.39 -6.08 2.40
N ALA A 10 6.29 -5.78 1.74
CA ALA A 10 5.74 -4.43 1.68
C ALA A 10 4.21 -4.47 1.69
N ILE A 11 3.65 -3.41 2.26
CA ILE A 11 2.24 -3.04 2.19
C ILE A 11 2.20 -1.65 1.54
N TYR A 12 1.31 -1.48 0.57
CA TYR A 12 1.07 -0.22 -0.13
C TYR A 12 -0.22 0.41 0.39
N ILE A 13 -0.26 1.73 0.42
CA ILE A 13 -1.40 2.51 0.92
C ILE A 13 -1.66 3.60 -0.12
N PRO A 14 -2.82 3.61 -0.81
CA PRO A 14 -3.20 4.72 -1.68
C PRO A 14 -3.29 6.02 -0.89
N THR A 15 -2.74 7.10 -1.42
CA THR A 15 -2.85 8.42 -0.76
C THR A 15 -4.26 8.95 -0.91
N THR A 16 -4.88 9.43 0.17
CA THR A 16 -6.24 10.00 0.13
C THR A 16 -6.28 11.48 -0.29
N GLY A 17 -5.14 12.17 -0.28
CA GLY A 17 -5.04 13.56 -0.74
C GLY A 17 -3.63 14.14 -0.58
N GLY A 18 -3.43 15.38 -1.03
CA GLY A 18 -2.17 16.12 -0.88
C GLY A 18 -1.02 15.68 -1.81
N HIS A 19 -1.11 14.52 -2.44
CA HIS A 19 -0.18 14.01 -3.44
C HIS A 19 -0.80 13.92 -4.84
N PRO A 20 -0.01 13.90 -5.92
CA PRO A 20 -0.51 13.63 -7.26
C PRO A 20 -1.32 12.32 -7.32
N ASN A 21 -2.26 12.24 -8.27
CA ASN A 21 -3.04 11.01 -8.50
C ASN A 21 -2.13 9.79 -8.68
N ASN A 22 -2.61 8.64 -8.20
CA ASN A 22 -1.90 7.36 -8.27
C ASN A 22 -0.58 7.34 -7.50
N SER A 23 -0.51 8.11 -6.42
CA SER A 23 0.56 8.03 -5.43
C SER A 23 0.22 7.02 -4.34
N GLU A 24 1.23 6.36 -3.82
CA GLU A 24 1.08 5.41 -2.72
C GLU A 24 2.16 5.69 -1.66
N TYR A 25 1.84 5.43 -0.40
CA TYR A 25 2.87 5.13 0.59
C TYR A 25 3.23 3.66 0.50
N ARG A 26 4.50 3.34 0.71
CA ARG A 26 4.99 1.98 0.84
C ARG A 26 5.60 1.81 2.21
N VAL A 27 5.00 0.97 3.03
CA VAL A 27 5.57 0.50 4.29
C VAL A 27 6.23 -0.84 4.02
N ALA A 28 7.56 -0.91 4.14
CA ALA A 28 8.35 -2.10 3.85
C ALA A 28 9.18 -2.52 5.07
N TRP A 29 9.27 -3.83 5.30
CA TRP A 29 10.17 -4.42 6.29
C TRP A 29 11.24 -5.21 5.57
N GLY A 30 12.48 -5.10 6.05
CA GLY A 30 13.62 -5.74 5.41
C GLY A 30 14.90 -5.55 6.20
N VAL A 31 16.02 -5.87 5.57
CA VAL A 31 17.35 -5.72 6.15
C VAL A 31 18.02 -4.51 5.53
N GLU A 32 18.60 -3.65 6.35
CA GLU A 32 19.45 -2.56 5.88
C GLU A 32 20.86 -2.74 6.43
N GLN A 33 21.84 -2.51 5.56
CA GLN A 33 23.23 -2.49 5.98
C GLN A 33 23.51 -1.17 6.71
N TRP A 34 23.75 -1.22 8.02
CA TRP A 34 24.37 -0.13 8.80
C TRP A 34 25.81 -0.55 9.13
N ASP A 35 26.32 -0.33 10.35
CA ASP A 35 27.56 -0.95 10.81
C ASP A 35 27.44 -2.49 10.87
N GLN A 36 26.24 -2.97 11.20
CA GLN A 36 25.82 -4.38 11.13
C GLN A 36 24.45 -4.45 10.46
N PRO A 37 24.12 -5.55 9.76
CA PRO A 37 22.79 -5.75 9.19
C PRO A 37 21.70 -5.61 10.25
N LYS A 38 20.74 -4.72 10.01
CA LYS A 38 19.62 -4.45 10.93
C LYS A 38 18.29 -4.68 10.24
N ASN A 39 17.37 -5.33 10.95
CA ASN A 39 15.98 -5.37 10.54
C ASN A 39 15.37 -3.97 10.75
N VAL A 40 14.85 -3.37 9.68
CA VAL A 40 14.25 -2.05 9.70
C VAL A 40 12.87 -2.07 9.05
N THR A 41 12.02 -1.13 9.47
CA THR A 41 10.77 -0.81 8.77
C THR A 41 10.94 0.58 8.18
N LYS A 42 10.65 0.74 6.90
CA LYS A 42 10.73 2.02 6.20
C LYS A 42 9.37 2.37 5.59
N THR A 43 9.00 3.62 5.74
CA THR A 43 7.95 4.24 4.92
C THR A 43 8.62 4.98 3.78
N GLN A 44 8.11 4.85 2.56
CA GLN A 44 8.65 5.49 1.37
C GLN A 44 7.50 5.98 0.48
N MET A 45 7.69 7.08 -0.24
CA MET A 45 6.74 7.49 -1.28
C MET A 45 6.93 6.66 -2.54
N VAL A 46 5.81 6.34 -3.18
CA VAL A 46 5.74 5.69 -4.48
C VAL A 46 4.93 6.57 -5.41
N TYR A 47 5.54 6.94 -6.53
CA TYR A 47 4.89 7.70 -7.60
C TYR A 47 4.91 6.87 -8.86
N LYS A 48 3.74 6.68 -9.49
CA LYS A 48 3.61 5.88 -10.73
C LYS A 48 4.30 4.51 -10.61
N GLY A 49 4.07 3.82 -9.48
CA GLY A 49 4.60 2.49 -9.21
C GLY A 49 6.11 2.43 -8.91
N ARG A 50 6.80 3.57 -8.75
CA ARG A 50 8.23 3.63 -8.45
C ARG A 50 8.50 4.31 -7.12
N VAL A 51 9.32 3.66 -6.28
CA VAL A 51 9.80 4.24 -5.02
C VAL A 51 10.68 5.45 -5.33
N ASN A 52 10.34 6.60 -4.75
CA ASN A 52 11.14 7.81 -4.88
C ASN A 52 12.03 8.00 -3.64
N GLY A 53 13.21 7.38 -3.68
CA GLY A 53 14.09 7.23 -2.51
C GLY A 53 14.71 8.52 -1.96
N MET A 54 14.58 9.65 -2.66
CA MET A 54 15.12 10.95 -2.19
C MET A 54 14.08 11.82 -1.49
N LEU A 55 12.79 11.47 -1.56
CA LEU A 55 11.73 12.22 -0.90
C LEU A 55 11.37 11.56 0.42
N SER A 56 11.39 12.34 1.50
CA SER A 56 10.83 11.91 2.77
C SER A 56 9.32 11.69 2.59
N PRO A 57 8.77 10.56 3.06
CA PRO A 57 7.34 10.39 3.10
C PRO A 57 6.73 11.47 3.99
N SER A 58 5.68 12.11 3.50
CA SER A 58 4.88 13.06 4.24
C SER A 58 3.42 12.72 3.99
N PHE A 59 2.65 12.64 5.06
CA PHE A 59 1.20 12.50 5.05
C PHE A 59 0.64 13.65 5.89
N PRO A 60 -0.57 14.15 5.60
CA PRO A 60 -1.16 15.18 6.42
C PRO A 60 -1.48 14.64 7.83
N ASP A 61 -1.19 15.43 8.86
CA ASP A 61 -1.46 15.06 10.25
C ASP A 61 -2.98 14.88 10.48
N ASP A 62 -3.34 13.98 11.39
CA ASP A 62 -4.73 13.69 11.79
C ASP A 62 -5.62 13.20 10.62
N THR A 63 -5.03 12.53 9.63
CA THR A 63 -5.76 11.97 8.48
C THR A 63 -5.71 10.43 8.42
N PHE A 64 -6.53 9.86 7.53
CA PHE A 64 -6.48 8.43 7.22
C PHE A 64 -5.13 8.00 6.64
N ASP A 65 -4.40 8.88 5.97
CA ASP A 65 -3.06 8.55 5.46
C ASP A 65 -2.10 8.25 6.62
N GLU A 66 -2.07 9.11 7.64
CA GLU A 66 -1.27 8.90 8.85
C GLU A 66 -1.66 7.59 9.54
N LEU A 67 -2.96 7.43 9.82
CA LEU A 67 -3.47 6.27 10.53
C LEU A 67 -3.19 4.97 9.75
N ALA A 68 -3.33 4.99 8.43
CA ALA A 68 -3.07 3.84 7.57
C ALA A 68 -1.58 3.47 7.58
N VAL A 69 -0.67 4.44 7.52
CA VAL A 69 0.78 4.20 7.59
C VAL A 69 1.16 3.60 8.94
N GLN A 70 0.63 4.13 10.04
CA GLN A 70 0.86 3.59 11.38
C GLN A 70 0.32 2.15 11.50
N PHE A 71 -0.90 1.90 11.00
CA PHE A 71 -1.52 0.58 11.04
C PHE A 71 -0.77 -0.43 10.17
N ALA A 72 -0.37 -0.06 8.95
CA ALA A 72 0.46 -0.89 8.08
C ALA A 72 1.81 -1.22 8.72
N SER A 73 2.43 -0.28 9.45
CA SER A 73 3.67 -0.56 10.19
C SER A 73 3.47 -1.60 11.30
N LYS A 74 2.27 -1.71 11.87
CA LYS A 74 1.92 -2.78 12.82
C LYS A 74 1.70 -4.10 12.07
N LEU A 75 0.90 -4.11 11.01
CA LEU A 75 0.59 -5.31 10.23
C LEU A 75 1.85 -5.95 9.64
N ILE A 76 2.77 -5.14 9.09
CA ILE A 76 3.98 -5.67 8.48
C ILE A 76 4.87 -6.40 9.51
N LYS A 77 4.90 -5.94 10.76
CA LYS A 77 5.61 -6.62 11.86
C LYS A 77 4.92 -7.92 12.27
N GLN A 78 3.60 -8.02 12.10
CA GLN A 78 2.81 -9.23 12.34
C GLN A 78 2.91 -10.28 11.23
N GLY A 79 3.57 -9.96 10.11
CA GLY A 79 3.79 -10.93 9.02
C GLY A 79 3.02 -10.65 7.73
N TYR A 80 2.15 -9.64 7.71
CA TYR A 80 1.44 -9.23 6.49
C TYR A 80 2.37 -8.51 5.49
N GLY A 81 1.95 -8.45 4.23
CA GLY A 81 2.72 -7.88 3.13
C GLY A 81 3.30 -8.96 2.20
N THR A 82 3.73 -8.52 1.02
CA THR A 82 4.29 -9.39 -0.03
C THR A 82 5.70 -8.93 -0.43
N ASP A 83 6.57 -9.87 -0.79
CA ASP A 83 7.86 -9.64 -1.44
C ASP A 83 7.81 -9.80 -2.96
N SER A 84 6.66 -10.21 -3.48
CA SER A 84 6.45 -10.43 -4.90
C SER A 84 6.67 -9.16 -5.71
N LYS A 85 7.30 -9.32 -6.88
CA LYS A 85 7.38 -8.26 -7.90
C LYS A 85 6.15 -8.22 -8.81
N LYS A 86 5.27 -9.23 -8.71
CA LYS A 86 4.06 -9.41 -9.52
C LYS A 86 2.78 -9.14 -8.75
N SER A 87 2.88 -8.83 -7.46
CA SER A 87 1.71 -8.47 -6.66
C SER A 87 2.05 -7.44 -5.61
N LYS A 88 1.02 -6.73 -5.16
CA LYS A 88 1.06 -5.81 -4.03
C LYS A 88 0.02 -6.23 -3.01
N ASP A 89 0.37 -6.14 -1.74
CA ASP A 89 -0.65 -6.09 -0.69
C ASP A 89 -0.98 -4.61 -0.46
N VAL A 90 -2.25 -4.24 -0.63
CA VAL A 90 -2.74 -2.86 -0.57
C VAL A 90 -3.69 -2.71 0.62
N LEU A 91 -3.44 -1.73 1.48
CA LEU A 91 -4.24 -1.44 2.66
C LEU A 91 -5.03 -0.14 2.44
N VAL A 92 -6.35 -0.20 2.59
CA VAL A 92 -7.23 0.96 2.50
C VAL A 92 -8.01 1.11 3.81
N LEU A 93 -8.04 2.32 4.36
CA LEU A 93 -8.87 2.65 5.52
C LEU A 93 -10.14 3.34 5.06
N LYS A 94 -11.27 2.93 5.63
CA LYS A 94 -12.56 3.60 5.44
C LYS A 94 -13.29 3.65 6.78
N GLU A 95 -14.02 4.74 6.98
CA GLU A 95 -15.07 4.77 7.98
C GLU A 95 -16.25 3.95 7.45
N VAL A 96 -16.79 3.07 8.28
CA VAL A 96 -17.89 2.18 7.91
C VAL A 96 -19.06 2.41 8.86
N PRO A 97 -20.16 3.02 8.40
CA PRO A 97 -21.31 3.33 9.25
C PRO A 97 -21.99 2.09 9.84
N SER A 98 -22.10 1.01 9.05
CA SER A 98 -22.66 -0.27 9.47
C SER A 98 -21.86 -1.44 8.92
N VAL A 99 -21.72 -2.50 9.70
CA VAL A 99 -21.10 -3.76 9.26
C VAL A 99 -21.83 -4.39 8.07
N ASP A 100 -23.11 -4.06 7.89
CA ASP A 100 -23.92 -4.51 6.74
C ASP A 100 -23.40 -3.92 5.42
N ASP A 101 -22.65 -2.82 5.47
CA ASP A 101 -22.09 -2.16 4.28
C ASP A 101 -20.78 -2.81 3.80
N PHE A 102 -20.21 -3.77 4.54
CA PHE A 102 -18.89 -4.32 4.23
C PHE A 102 -18.80 -4.95 2.84
N GLU A 103 -19.77 -5.76 2.43
CA GLU A 103 -19.73 -6.43 1.11
C GLU A 103 -19.68 -5.39 -0.01
N TYR A 104 -20.60 -4.41 0.04
CA TYR A 104 -20.64 -3.32 -0.93
C TYR A 104 -19.34 -2.52 -0.95
N MET A 105 -18.78 -2.21 0.22
CA MET A 105 -17.51 -1.46 0.30
C MET A 105 -16.33 -2.26 -0.21
N ILE A 106 -16.29 -3.58 0.02
CA ILE A 106 -15.25 -4.45 -0.51
C ILE A 106 -15.29 -4.43 -2.04
N ASP A 107 -16.47 -4.63 -2.64
CA ASP A 107 -16.64 -4.62 -4.11
C ASP A 107 -16.18 -3.28 -4.71
N GLN A 108 -16.60 -2.16 -4.11
CA GLN A 108 -16.17 -0.83 -4.57
C GLN A 108 -14.66 -0.64 -4.47
N LEU A 109 -14.05 -1.10 -3.38
CA LEU A 109 -12.61 -0.99 -3.17
C LEU A 109 -11.82 -1.86 -4.16
N GLU A 110 -12.33 -3.04 -4.51
CA GLU A 110 -11.69 -3.90 -5.52
C GLU A 110 -11.65 -3.19 -6.88
N ASP A 111 -12.77 -2.60 -7.30
CA ASP A 111 -12.88 -1.81 -8.52
C ASP A 111 -11.94 -0.58 -8.50
N GLU A 112 -11.98 0.22 -7.42
CA GLU A 112 -11.10 1.39 -7.24
C GLU A 112 -9.62 1.01 -7.34
N LEU A 113 -9.21 -0.06 -6.67
CA LEU A 113 -7.83 -0.54 -6.65
C LEU A 113 -7.42 -1.11 -8.00
N GLN A 114 -8.33 -1.79 -8.69
CA GLN A 114 -8.09 -2.31 -10.02
C GLN A 114 -7.83 -1.17 -11.01
N ASP A 115 -8.71 -0.18 -11.06
CA ASP A 115 -8.60 0.98 -11.97
C ASP A 115 -7.33 1.80 -11.69
N MET A 116 -7.04 2.04 -10.40
CA MET A 116 -5.83 2.73 -9.97
C MET A 116 -4.57 1.99 -10.45
N ASN A 117 -4.49 0.67 -10.22
CA ASN A 117 -3.29 -0.09 -10.58
C ASN A 117 -3.19 -0.30 -12.10
N GLN A 118 -4.30 -0.43 -12.83
CA GLN A 118 -4.28 -0.41 -14.30
C GLN A 118 -3.66 0.90 -14.80
N THR A 119 -4.06 2.04 -14.22
CA THR A 119 -3.50 3.35 -14.57
C THR A 119 -2.02 3.46 -14.22
N ILE A 120 -1.59 2.98 -13.05
CA ILE A 120 -0.18 3.00 -12.60
C ILE A 120 0.72 2.22 -13.55
N PHE A 121 0.26 1.03 -13.98
CA PHE A 121 1.08 0.10 -14.74
C PHE A 121 0.87 0.18 -16.24
N HIS A 122 -0.08 0.99 -16.71
CA HIS A 122 -0.22 1.30 -18.12
C HIS A 122 1.05 2.00 -18.63
N LYS A 123 1.64 1.45 -19.69
CA LYS A 123 2.81 2.03 -20.33
C LYS A 123 2.37 2.81 -21.55
N GLU A 124 2.65 4.12 -21.56
CA GLU A 124 2.48 4.94 -22.76
C GLU A 124 3.21 4.27 -23.94
N ASN A 125 2.48 4.07 -25.04
CA ASN A 125 2.90 3.38 -26.28
C ASN A 125 2.85 1.84 -26.28
N HIS A 126 2.25 1.19 -25.28
CA HIS A 126 1.93 -0.24 -25.37
C HIS A 126 0.47 -0.46 -25.74
N ALA A 127 0.23 -1.33 -26.73
CA ALA A 127 -1.12 -1.66 -27.20
C ALA A 127 -1.94 -2.50 -26.20
N LEU A 128 -1.30 -3.11 -25.21
CA LEU A 128 -1.93 -3.94 -24.20
C LEU A 128 -1.69 -3.33 -22.81
N SER A 129 -2.79 -3.11 -22.09
CA SER A 129 -2.74 -2.82 -20.65
C SER A 129 -2.41 -4.10 -19.87
N PRO A 130 -1.68 -3.99 -18.74
CA PRO A 130 -1.45 -5.12 -17.86
C PRO A 130 -2.78 -5.64 -17.30
N VAL A 131 -2.87 -6.94 -17.07
CA VAL A 131 -4.03 -7.53 -16.38
C VAL A 131 -3.81 -7.31 -14.90
N VAL A 132 -4.75 -6.62 -14.29
CA VAL A 132 -4.77 -6.30 -12.87
C VAL A 132 -5.98 -6.98 -12.25
N VAL A 133 -5.75 -7.74 -11.18
CA VAL A 133 -6.82 -8.38 -10.40
C VAL A 133 -6.63 -7.99 -8.94
N SER A 134 -7.67 -7.41 -8.35
CA SER A 134 -7.73 -7.10 -6.91
C SER A 134 -8.53 -8.20 -6.21
N GLU A 135 -8.00 -8.76 -5.12
CA GLU A 135 -8.67 -9.76 -4.29
C GLU A 135 -8.66 -9.31 -2.84
N PHE A 136 -9.83 -9.23 -2.21
CA PHE A 136 -9.96 -9.01 -0.78
C PHE A 136 -9.32 -10.14 0.04
N ARG A 137 -8.53 -9.76 1.04
CA ARG A 137 -7.80 -10.72 1.90
C ARG A 137 -8.37 -10.75 3.31
N LYS A 138 -8.54 -9.58 3.91
CA LYS A 138 -8.88 -9.46 5.33
C LYS A 138 -9.30 -8.05 5.71
N GLN A 139 -10.26 -7.92 6.62
CA GLN A 139 -10.53 -6.66 7.31
C GLN A 139 -10.01 -6.64 8.75
N PHE A 140 -9.76 -5.45 9.27
CA PHE A 140 -9.38 -5.21 10.65
C PHE A 140 -10.11 -3.98 11.17
N GLU A 141 -10.62 -4.06 12.40
CA GLU A 141 -11.06 -2.87 13.11
C GLU A 141 -9.83 -2.06 13.57
N VAL A 142 -9.84 -0.76 13.30
CA VAL A 142 -8.75 0.16 13.66
C VAL A 142 -9.14 0.96 14.90
N LYS A 143 -10.24 1.72 14.81
CA LYS A 143 -10.77 2.59 15.88
C LYS A 143 -12.11 3.21 15.44
N ASP A 144 -13.08 3.37 16.34
CA ASP A 144 -14.30 4.18 16.16
C ASP A 144 -14.93 4.05 14.75
N ASN A 145 -15.37 2.84 14.38
CA ASN A 145 -15.96 2.51 13.06
C ASN A 145 -15.02 2.67 11.85
N ILE A 146 -13.73 2.93 12.06
CA ILE A 146 -12.72 2.89 11.00
C ILE A 146 -12.20 1.47 10.87
N TYR A 147 -12.30 0.93 9.67
CA TYR A 147 -11.82 -0.39 9.31
C TYR A 147 -10.72 -0.29 8.25
N ALA A 148 -9.74 -1.18 8.37
CA ALA A 148 -8.69 -1.36 7.39
C ALA A 148 -8.98 -2.62 6.58
N PHE A 149 -9.03 -2.47 5.26
CA PHE A 149 -9.25 -3.54 4.30
C PHE A 149 -7.94 -3.82 3.58
N LEU A 150 -7.48 -5.06 3.68
CA LEU A 150 -6.27 -5.53 3.01
C LEU A 150 -6.66 -6.31 1.76
N PHE A 151 -6.11 -5.89 0.63
CA PHE A 151 -6.29 -6.51 -0.68
C PHE A 151 -4.95 -7.03 -1.20
N ARG A 152 -5.01 -8.04 -2.05
CA ARG A 152 -3.91 -8.46 -2.91
C ARG A 152 -4.22 -8.02 -4.32
N VAL A 153 -3.34 -7.20 -4.90
CA VAL A 153 -3.42 -6.78 -6.29
C VAL A 153 -2.36 -7.55 -7.06
N GLU A 154 -2.77 -8.42 -7.99
CA GLU A 154 -1.88 -9.13 -8.91
C GLU A 154 -1.75 -8.37 -10.22
N ILE A 155 -0.54 -8.34 -10.78
CA ILE A 155 -0.19 -7.61 -12.00
C ILE A 155 0.49 -8.60 -12.95
N SER A 156 -0.14 -8.86 -14.09
CA SER A 156 0.35 -9.80 -15.12
C SER A 156 0.40 -9.22 -16.53
#